data_AF-A0A6I3F9B1-F1
#
_entry.id   AF-A0A6I3F9B1-F1
#
_cell.length_a   1.000
_cell.length_b   1.000
_cell.length_c   1.000
_cell.angle_alpha   90.00
_cell.angle_beta   90.00
_cell.angle_gamma   90.00
#
_symmetry.space_group_name_H-M   'P 1'
#
loop_
_entity.id
_entity.type
_entity.pdbx_description
1 polymer ?
#
loop_
_entity_poly.entity_id
_entity_poly.type
_entity_poly.pdbx_seq_one_letter_code
_entity_poly.pdbx_strand_id
1 'polypeptide(L)'
;MATSLRSIPETIQELWDLLVAYTKQETIDPLRNIGRFVAYGVGGMVIITVGCILLSLAVLRALQTQTGDLLAGFWSWVPYAVVSIALAALVGLAISRIGKGNVGTAGELKR
;
A
#
# COMPACT_ATOMS: atom_id res chain seq x y z
N MET A 1 50.60 25.40 -14.33
CA MET A 1 49.55 25.69 -13.34
C MET A 1 49.94 24.98 -12.07
N ALA A 2 50.26 25.73 -11.02
CA ALA A 2 50.74 25.17 -9.76
C ALA A 2 49.63 24.31 -9.15
N THR A 3 49.85 22.99 -9.09
CA THR A 3 49.16 22.10 -8.17
C THR A 3 49.57 22.53 -6.76
N SER A 4 48.85 23.51 -6.21
CA SER A 4 48.90 23.83 -4.78
C SER A 4 48.74 22.51 -4.03
N LEU A 5 49.73 22.14 -3.20
CA LEU A 5 49.69 20.96 -2.35
C LEU A 5 48.59 21.19 -1.31
N ARG A 6 47.35 20.96 -1.73
CA ARG A 6 46.17 21.14 -0.92
C ARG A 6 46.33 20.30 0.33
N SER A 7 46.11 20.90 1.48
CA SER A 7 46.33 20.21 2.74
C SER A 7 45.40 18.97 2.75
N ILE A 8 45.94 17.80 3.09
CA ILE A 8 45.18 16.53 3.15
C ILE A 8 43.81 16.67 3.86
N PRO A 9 43.69 17.46 4.96
CA PRO A 9 42.39 17.72 5.58
C PRO A 9 41.37 18.37 4.65
N GLU A 10 41.79 19.32 3.82
CA GLU A 10 40.93 20.08 2.92
C GLU A 10 40.40 19.20 1.78
N THR A 11 41.24 18.29 1.27
CA THR A 11 40.85 17.29 0.26
C THR A 11 39.83 16.30 0.85
N ILE A 12 40.02 15.85 2.09
CA ILE A 12 39.06 14.96 2.77
C ILE A 12 37.71 15.67 2.95
N GLN A 13 37.73 16.96 3.31
CA GLN A 13 36.53 17.77 3.47
C GLN A 13 35.74 17.88 2.16
N GLU A 14 36.42 18.11 1.04
CA GLU A 14 35.77 18.18 -0.28
C GLU A 14 35.20 16.84 -0.74
N LEU A 15 35.92 15.73 -0.51
CA LEU A 15 35.40 14.40 -0.84
C LEU A 15 34.17 14.06 0.00
N TRP A 16 34.15 14.48 1.26
CA TRP A 16 33.00 14.32 2.14
C TRP A 16 31.80 15.13 1.65
N ASP A 17 32.00 16.40 1.31
CA ASP A 17 30.94 17.25 0.77
C ASP A 17 30.38 16.71 -0.55
N LEU A 18 31.25 16.21 -1.44
CA LEU A 18 30.84 15.57 -2.70
C LEU A 18 30.04 14.28 -2.46
N LEU A 19 30.46 13.44 -1.50
CA LEU A 19 29.75 12.21 -1.15
C LEU A 19 28.36 12.51 -0.57
N VAL A 20 28.27 13.48 0.34
CA VAL A 20 27.00 13.92 0.91
C VAL A 20 26.10 14.51 -0.17
N ALA A 21 26.65 15.35 -1.05
CA ALA A 21 25.90 15.93 -2.16
C ALA A 21 25.36 14.85 -3.12
N TYR A 22 26.19 13.88 -3.50
CA TYR A 22 25.79 12.76 -4.36
C TYR A 22 24.73 11.88 -3.70
N THR A 23 24.94 11.50 -2.45
CA THR A 23 23.97 10.69 -1.69
C THR A 23 22.63 11.41 -1.63
N LYS A 24 22.63 12.73 -1.39
CA LYS A 24 21.42 13.54 -1.37
C LYS A 24 20.76 13.62 -2.75
N GLN A 25 21.54 13.76 -3.82
CA GLN A 25 21.05 13.84 -5.18
C GLN A 25 20.40 12.54 -5.63
N GLU A 26 21.07 11.41 -5.37
CA GLU A 26 20.58 10.09 -5.73
C GLU A 26 19.42 9.62 -4.83
N THR A 27 19.26 10.18 -3.62
CA THR A 27 18.18 9.81 -2.69
C THR A 27 16.92 10.67 -2.85
N ILE A 28 17.02 11.91 -3.36
CA ILE A 28 15.85 12.78 -3.52
C ILE A 28 14.87 12.25 -4.58
N ASP A 29 15.38 11.77 -5.72
CA ASP A 29 14.55 11.17 -6.77
C ASP A 29 13.74 9.94 -6.29
N PRO A 30 14.34 8.94 -5.63
CA PRO A 30 13.58 7.81 -5.10
C PRO A 30 12.60 8.24 -4.00
N LEU A 31 12.95 9.21 -3.15
CA LEU A 31 12.04 9.72 -2.12
C LEU A 31 10.81 10.40 -2.70
N ARG A 32 10.98 11.16 -3.79
CA ARG A 32 9.86 11.78 -4.52
C ARG A 32 8.92 10.74 -5.12
N ASN A 33 9.47 9.63 -5.63
CA ASN A 33 8.68 8.56 -6.19
C ASN A 33 7.88 7.78 -5.11
N ILE A 34 8.50 7.54 -3.95
CA ILE A 34 7.82 6.96 -2.78
C ILE A 34 6.67 7.86 -2.32
N GLY A 35 6.88 9.18 -2.28
CA GLY A 35 5.83 10.13 -1.91
C GLY A 35 4.58 10.04 -2.79
N ARG A 36 4.75 9.92 -4.12
CA ARG A 36 3.63 9.72 -5.05
C ARG A 36 2.96 8.36 -4.85
N PHE A 37 3.74 7.30 -4.70
CA PHE A 37 3.20 5.96 -4.45
C PHE A 37 2.36 5.91 -3.18
N VAL A 38 2.85 6.50 -2.09
CA VAL A 38 2.12 6.61 -0.81
C VAL A 38 0.87 7.46 -0.98
N ALA A 39 0.94 8.59 -1.70
CA ALA A 39 -0.23 9.43 -1.95
C ALA A 39 -1.36 8.68 -2.69
N TYR A 40 -1.02 7.93 -3.75
CA TYR A 40 -2.00 7.08 -4.45
C TYR A 40 -2.46 5.91 -3.58
N GLY A 41 -1.59 5.34 -2.76
CA GLY A 41 -1.94 4.29 -1.80
C GLY A 41 -2.97 4.76 -0.78
N VAL A 42 -2.74 5.91 -0.14
CA VAL A 42 -3.67 6.51 0.83
C VAL A 42 -4.99 6.88 0.17
N GLY A 43 -4.96 7.50 -1.01
CA GLY A 43 -6.17 7.83 -1.77
C GLY A 43 -7.00 6.58 -2.11
N GLY A 44 -6.34 5.52 -2.59
CA GLY A 44 -6.98 4.24 -2.86
C GLY A 44 -7.56 3.59 -1.60
N MET A 45 -6.84 3.65 -0.48
CA MET A 45 -7.27 3.09 0.79
C MET A 45 -8.58 3.73 1.27
N VAL A 46 -8.68 5.06 1.21
CA VAL A 46 -9.91 5.79 1.58
C VAL A 46 -11.09 5.35 0.74
N ILE A 47 -10.93 5.32 -0.60
CA ILE A 47 -12.02 4.94 -1.51
C ILE A 47 -12.46 3.49 -1.28
N ILE A 48 -11.51 2.57 -1.12
CA ILE A 48 -11.79 1.15 -0.89
C ILE A 48 -12.47 0.94 0.47
N THR A 49 -12.02 1.62 1.52
CA THR A 49 -12.64 1.55 2.85
C THR A 49 -14.09 2.04 2.80
N VAL A 50 -14.34 3.19 2.18
CA VAL A 50 -15.70 3.73 2.02
C VAL A 50 -16.58 2.77 1.23
N GLY A 51 -16.08 2.24 0.11
CA GLY A 51 -16.80 1.25 -0.71
C GLY A 51 -17.15 -0.02 0.08
N CYS A 52 -16.23 -0.54 0.88
CA CYS A 52 -16.49 -1.73 1.72
C CYS A 52 -17.59 -1.47 2.76
N ILE A 53 -17.59 -0.29 3.40
CA ILE A 53 -18.62 0.08 4.37
C ILE A 53 -19.99 0.14 3.68
N LEU A 54 -20.08 0.85 2.54
CA LEU A 54 -21.33 0.99 1.80
C LEU A 54 -21.86 -0.36 1.30
N LEU A 55 -20.99 -1.23 0.77
CA LEU A 55 -21.37 -2.58 0.35
C LEU A 55 -21.86 -3.42 1.54
N SER A 56 -21.19 -3.34 2.68
CA SER A 56 -21.61 -4.06 3.90
C SER A 56 -23.00 -3.62 4.35
N LEU A 57 -23.28 -2.32 4.34
CA LEU A 57 -24.60 -1.78 4.65
C LEU A 57 -25.66 -2.19 3.62
N ALA A 58 -25.31 -2.21 2.34
CA ALA A 58 -26.22 -2.64 1.28
C ALA A 58 -26.60 -4.13 1.42
N VAL A 59 -25.63 -5.00 1.70
CA VAL A 59 -25.88 -6.43 1.96
C VAL A 59 -26.73 -6.63 3.21
N LEU A 60 -26.37 -5.95 4.31
CA LEU A 60 -27.14 -5.99 5.55
C LEU A 60 -28.60 -5.57 5.30
N ARG A 61 -28.80 -4.47 4.57
CA ARG A 61 -30.12 -3.96 4.26
C ARG A 61 -30.90 -4.88 3.32
N ALA A 62 -30.24 -5.49 2.33
CA ALA A 62 -30.88 -6.46 1.45
C ALA A 62 -31.37 -7.69 2.24
N LEU A 63 -30.55 -8.24 3.14
CA LEU A 63 -30.94 -9.35 4.01
C LEU A 63 -32.08 -8.97 4.96
N GLN A 64 -32.01 -7.78 5.58
CA GLN A 64 -33.05 -7.34 6.50
C GLN A 64 -34.37 -7.01 5.78
N THR A 65 -34.32 -6.53 4.54
CA THR A 65 -35.54 -6.19 3.76
C THR A 65 -36.25 -7.45 3.24
N GLN A 66 -35.49 -8.47 2.82
CA GLN A 66 -36.08 -9.70 2.25
C GLN A 66 -36.49 -10.71 3.32
N THR A 67 -35.78 -10.75 4.45
CA THR A 67 -35.94 -11.79 5.47
C THR A 67 -36.47 -11.23 6.80
N GLY A 68 -36.92 -9.98 6.81
CA GLY A 68 -37.26 -9.19 8.00
C GLY A 68 -38.24 -9.85 8.96
N ASP A 69 -39.29 -10.49 8.46
CA ASP A 69 -40.29 -11.18 9.32
C ASP A 69 -39.83 -12.59 9.74
N LEU A 70 -38.96 -13.23 8.95
CA LEU A 70 -38.48 -14.60 9.20
C LEU A 70 -37.29 -14.65 10.16
N LEU A 71 -36.48 -13.58 10.23
CA LEU A 71 -35.33 -13.46 11.14
C LEU A 71 -35.60 -12.50 12.32
N ALA A 72 -36.83 -12.02 12.48
CA ALA A 72 -37.23 -11.24 13.65
C ALA A 72 -37.20 -12.10 14.93
N GLY A 73 -36.78 -11.51 16.06
CA GLY A 73 -36.66 -12.20 17.35
C GLY A 73 -35.28 -12.83 17.58
N PHE A 74 -35.22 -14.13 17.89
CA PHE A 74 -33.97 -14.84 18.25
C PHE A 74 -32.91 -14.92 17.14
N TRP A 75 -33.31 -14.73 15.88
CA TRP A 75 -32.42 -14.85 14.71
C TRP A 75 -31.89 -13.51 14.18
N SER A 76 -32.13 -12.42 14.91
CA SER A 76 -31.72 -11.06 14.52
C SER A 76 -30.20 -10.89 14.38
N TRP A 77 -29.39 -11.78 14.98
CA TRP A 77 -27.94 -11.76 14.90
C TRP A 77 -27.38 -12.30 13.56
N VAL A 78 -28.16 -13.11 12.83
CA VAL A 78 -27.70 -13.81 11.61
C VAL A 78 -27.29 -12.86 10.48
N PRO A 79 -28.05 -11.80 10.15
CA PRO A 79 -27.64 -10.83 9.13
C PRO A 79 -26.28 -10.20 9.43
N TYR A 80 -26.00 -9.91 10.71
CA TYR A 80 -24.72 -9.34 11.13
C TYR A 80 -23.57 -10.35 11.03
N ALA A 81 -23.83 -11.63 11.35
CA ALA A 81 -22.85 -12.71 11.21
C ALA A 81 -22.48 -13.00 9.74
N VAL A 82 -23.44 -12.94 8.83
CA VAL A 82 -23.19 -13.11 7.39
C VAL A 82 -22.31 -11.98 6.85
N VAL A 83 -22.61 -10.73 7.20
CA VAL A 83 -21.83 -9.58 6.77
C VAL A 83 -20.41 -9.63 7.35
N SER A 84 -20.24 -10.04 8.61
CA SER A 84 -18.91 -10.16 9.22
C SER A 84 -18.07 -11.27 8.58
N ILE A 85 -18.66 -12.42 8.23
CA ILE A 85 -17.98 -13.48 7.47
C ILE A 85 -17.59 -12.99 6.06
N ALA A 86 -18.49 -12.28 5.37
CA ALA A 86 -18.20 -11.72 4.06
C ALA A 86 -17.03 -10.73 4.10
N LEU A 87 -16.98 -9.85 5.11
CA LEU A 87 -15.85 -8.95 5.34
C LEU A 87 -14.57 -9.71 5.67
N ALA A 88 -14.63 -10.73 6.52
CA ALA A 88 -13.46 -11.56 6.84
C ALA A 88 -12.91 -12.27 5.60
N ALA A 89 -13.78 -12.78 4.73
CA ALA A 89 -13.38 -13.37 3.45
C ALA A 89 -12.74 -12.33 2.52
N LEU A 90 -13.31 -11.12 2.43
CA LEU A 90 -12.75 -10.02 1.65
C LEU A 90 -11.34 -9.65 2.15
N VAL A 91 -11.14 -9.54 3.46
CA VAL A 91 -9.84 -9.29 4.08
C VAL A 91 -8.87 -10.42 3.77
N GLY A 92 -9.29 -11.68 3.90
CA GLY A 92 -8.48 -12.85 3.55
C GLY A 92 -8.05 -12.84 2.08
N LEU A 93 -8.95 -12.48 1.17
CA LEU A 93 -8.63 -12.30 -0.25
C LEU A 93 -7.65 -11.15 -0.47
N ALA A 94 -7.85 -10.00 0.19
CA ALA A 94 -6.93 -8.87 0.09
C ALA A 94 -5.51 -9.25 0.55
N ILE A 95 -5.39 -9.93 1.70
CA ILE A 95 -4.12 -10.45 2.21
C ILE A 95 -3.49 -11.43 1.20
N SER A 96 -4.28 -12.32 0.59
CA SER A 96 -3.78 -13.29 -0.40
C SER A 96 -3.18 -12.66 -1.67
N ARG A 97 -3.49 -11.38 -1.93
CA ARG A 97 -3.01 -10.61 -3.09
C ARG A 97 -1.80 -9.74 -2.76
N ILE A 98 -1.51 -9.47 -1.49
CA ILE A 98 -0.29 -8.77 -1.06
C ILE A 98 0.89 -9.74 -1.23
N GLY A 99 1.69 -9.55 -2.28
CA GLY A 99 2.92 -10.31 -2.54
C GLY A 99 2.96 -11.13 -3.85
N LYS A 100 1.87 -11.22 -4.61
CA LYS A 100 1.85 -11.88 -5.94
C LYS A 100 2.22 -10.94 -7.10
N GLY A 101 3.08 -9.95 -6.85
CA GLY A 101 3.74 -9.19 -7.90
C GLY A 101 4.91 -10.01 -8.42
N ASN A 102 4.81 -10.50 -9.67
CA ASN A 102 5.79 -11.35 -10.33
C ASN A 102 7.24 -10.92 -10.07
N VAL A 103 7.96 -11.68 -9.25
CA VAL A 103 9.42 -11.70 -9.25
C VAL A 103 9.84 -12.41 -10.55
N GLY A 104 10.00 -11.60 -11.60
CA GLY A 104 10.76 -11.86 -12.83
C GLY A 104 10.81 -13.29 -13.38
N THR A 105 9.79 -13.74 -14.10
CA THR A 105 9.95 -14.74 -15.17
C THR A 105 10.46 -14.06 -16.46
N ALA A 106 11.57 -13.32 -16.36
CA ALA A 106 12.16 -12.58 -17.49
C ALA A 106 13.60 -13.03 -17.82
N GLY A 107 14.04 -14.17 -17.28
CA GLY A 107 15.41 -14.67 -17.44
C GLY A 107 15.61 -15.89 -18.36
N GLU A 108 14.55 -16.66 -18.69
CA GLU A 108 14.75 -18.03 -19.23
C GLU A 108 14.23 -18.31 -20.65
N LEU A 109 13.86 -17.30 -21.45
CA LEU A 109 13.43 -17.54 -22.84
C LEU A 109 14.28 -16.84 -23.90
N LYS A 110 15.58 -16.72 -23.65
CA LYS A 110 16.56 -16.39 -24.71
C LYS A 110 17.84 -17.23 -24.53
N ARG A 111 17.71 -18.55 -24.71
CA ARG A 111 18.80 -19.37 -25.26
C ARG A 111 18.65 -19.44 -26.77
#